data_AF-A0A432UWA6-F1
#
_entry.id   AF-A0A432UWA6-F1
#
_cell.length_a   1.000
_cell.length_b   1.000
_cell.length_c   1.000
_cell.angle_alpha   90.00
_cell.angle_beta   90.00
_cell.angle_gamma   90.00
#
_symmetry.space_group_name_H-M   'P 1'
#
loop_
_entity.id
_entity.type
_entity.pdbx_description
1 polymer ?
#
loop_
_entity_poly.entity_id
_entity_poly.type
_entity_poly.pdbx_seq_one_letter_code
_entity_poly.pdbx_strand_id
1 'polypeptide(L)'
;MFRATLVLTAVVLCSMLSACDQAATTPAPTVKTSALQYEGAWIREAPPGMQMMAGYVTIQNNNEKDIVILSAASETFMDIEMHKTEVTDSTARMVKQENLPIPAGGSLELSPGGYHLMLMMPSTPLKIGDKVKIDFTLKDGSTSSTEFKVLKSPGKH
;
A
#
# COMPACT_ATOMS: atom_id res chain seq x y z
N MET A 1 51.06 64.64 47.67
CA MET A 1 49.60 64.49 47.49
C MET A 1 49.44 63.80 46.14
N PHE A 2 49.10 62.53 45.99
CA PHE A 2 47.85 61.88 46.36
C PHE A 2 48.07 60.37 46.46
N ARG A 3 47.44 59.73 47.45
CA ARG A 3 47.35 58.27 47.57
C ARG A 3 46.03 57.79 47.00
N ALA A 4 46.12 56.59 46.42
CA ALA A 4 45.09 55.70 45.92
C ALA A 4 43.81 55.63 46.79
N THR A 5 42.69 55.22 46.19
CA THR A 5 42.18 53.83 46.30
C THR A 5 40.84 53.68 45.57
N LEU A 6 40.77 52.59 44.82
CA LEU A 6 39.67 51.96 44.09
C LEU A 6 38.45 51.63 44.98
N VAL A 7 37.21 51.91 44.56
CA VAL A 7 36.04 51.06 44.91
C VAL A 7 35.04 50.98 43.75
N LEU A 8 34.75 49.73 43.44
CA LEU A 8 33.79 49.11 42.54
C LEU A 8 32.33 49.50 42.84
N THR A 9 31.50 49.77 41.84
CA THR A 9 30.05 49.46 41.88
C THR A 9 29.48 49.36 40.47
N ALA A 10 28.84 48.22 40.21
CA ALA A 10 28.24 47.83 38.94
C ALA A 10 26.87 48.48 38.75
N VAL A 11 26.53 48.91 37.52
CA VAL A 11 25.14 48.94 37.04
C VAL A 11 25.09 48.59 35.55
N VAL A 12 24.23 47.62 35.30
CA VAL A 12 23.80 46.98 34.05
C VAL A 12 23.33 47.98 32.99
N LEU A 13 23.68 47.76 31.72
CA LEU A 13 22.86 48.24 30.60
C LEU A 13 22.84 47.25 29.42
N CYS A 14 21.60 46.91 29.05
CA CYS A 14 21.13 46.08 27.96
C CYS A 14 21.69 46.51 26.59
N SER A 15 22.04 45.56 25.71
CA SER A 15 22.06 45.76 24.25
C SER A 15 21.98 44.43 23.51
N MET A 16 20.86 44.23 22.83
CA MET A 16 20.58 43.14 21.90
C MET A 16 21.39 43.32 20.61
N LEU A 17 21.86 42.22 19.98
CA LEU A 17 21.61 41.85 18.57
C LEU A 17 22.55 40.74 18.07
N SER A 18 21.97 39.87 17.26
CA SER A 18 22.53 39.26 16.04
C SER A 18 22.96 37.78 16.05
N ALA A 19 22.09 37.00 15.39
CA ALA A 19 22.41 36.06 14.31
C ALA A 19 23.09 34.72 14.64
N CYS A 20 22.31 33.63 14.55
CA CYS A 20 22.40 32.65 13.46
C CYS A 20 21.26 31.64 13.63
N ASP A 21 20.11 31.95 13.04
CA ASP A 21 19.01 31.00 12.88
C ASP A 21 19.33 30.12 11.66
N GLN A 22 20.03 29.00 11.88
CA GLN A 22 20.17 27.97 10.86
C GLN A 22 18.89 27.14 10.85
N ALA A 23 17.93 27.58 10.06
CA ALA A 23 16.83 26.73 9.62
C ALA A 23 17.42 25.58 8.78
N ALA A 24 17.71 24.47 9.46
CA ALA A 24 18.03 23.20 8.82
C ALA A 24 16.82 22.81 7.96
N THR A 25 16.92 23.05 6.65
CA THR A 25 15.97 22.50 5.69
C THR A 25 16.27 21.01 5.59
N THR A 26 15.63 20.22 6.45
CA THR A 26 15.53 18.78 6.26
C THR A 26 14.78 18.57 4.94
N PRO A 27 15.39 17.96 3.90
CA PRO A 27 14.58 17.47 2.80
C PRO A 27 13.64 16.42 3.38
N ALA A 28 12.35 16.74 3.40
CA ALA A 28 11.31 15.77 3.72
C ALA A 28 11.52 14.56 2.78
N PRO A 29 11.49 13.31 3.28
CA PRO A 29 11.55 12.16 2.41
C PRO A 29 10.34 12.22 1.47
N THR A 30 10.61 12.48 0.19
CA THR A 30 9.62 12.37 -0.87
C THR A 30 9.10 10.94 -0.84
N VAL A 31 7.85 10.77 -0.40
CA VAL A 31 7.11 9.53 -0.56
C VAL A 31 7.15 9.22 -2.05
N LYS A 32 7.90 8.19 -2.46
CA LYS A 32 7.75 7.63 -3.80
C LYS A 32 6.35 7.05 -3.85
N THR A 33 5.43 7.81 -4.42
CA THR A 33 4.13 7.31 -4.82
C THR A 33 4.42 6.15 -5.77
N SER A 34 4.24 4.92 -5.28
CA SER A 34 4.36 3.70 -6.06
C SER A 34 3.60 3.90 -7.37
N ALA A 35 4.29 3.96 -8.53
CA ALA A 35 3.64 4.18 -9.83
C ALA A 35 2.91 2.93 -10.34
N LEU A 36 2.29 2.18 -9.42
CA LEU A 36 1.35 1.12 -9.75
C LEU A 36 0.00 1.75 -10.10
N GLN A 37 -0.54 1.37 -11.25
CA GLN A 37 -1.90 1.72 -11.65
C GLN A 37 -2.77 0.46 -11.60
N TYR A 38 -3.98 0.61 -11.09
CA TYR A 38 -4.92 -0.48 -10.90
C TYR A 38 -6.13 -0.26 -11.80
N GLU A 39 -6.42 -1.24 -12.64
CA GLU A 39 -7.53 -1.18 -13.58
C GLU A 39 -8.53 -2.29 -13.29
N GLY A 40 -9.81 -1.91 -13.27
CA GLY A 40 -10.91 -2.85 -13.09
C GLY A 40 -10.80 -3.68 -11.83
N ALA A 41 -10.48 -3.08 -10.67
CA ALA A 41 -10.41 -3.81 -9.41
C ALA A 41 -11.83 -4.21 -8.93
N TRP A 42 -12.09 -5.52 -8.81
CA TRP A 42 -13.38 -6.03 -8.37
C TRP A 42 -13.30 -7.32 -7.56
N ILE A 43 -14.29 -7.51 -6.70
CA ILE A 43 -14.49 -8.73 -5.91
C ILE A 43 -15.72 -9.43 -6.45
N ARG A 44 -15.59 -10.73 -6.69
CA ARG A 44 -16.73 -11.57 -7.04
C ARG A 44 -17.63 -11.76 -5.83
N GLU A 45 -18.88 -11.36 -5.98
CA GLU A 45 -19.94 -11.65 -5.01
C GLU A 45 -19.98 -13.16 -4.70
N ALA A 46 -20.06 -13.48 -3.41
CA ALA A 46 -20.30 -14.82 -2.93
C ALA A 46 -21.70 -14.92 -2.30
N PRO A 47 -22.37 -16.08 -2.38
CA PRO A 47 -23.63 -16.30 -1.69
C PRO A 47 -23.53 -16.03 -0.18
N PRO A 48 -24.64 -15.62 0.49
CA PRO A 48 -24.66 -15.43 1.93
C PRO A 48 -24.14 -16.68 2.68
N GLY A 49 -23.25 -16.46 3.65
CA GLY A 49 -22.67 -17.53 4.47
C GLY A 49 -21.35 -18.11 3.94
N MET A 50 -20.92 -17.74 2.73
CA MET A 50 -19.59 -18.10 2.25
C MET A 50 -18.51 -17.25 2.93
N GLN A 51 -17.45 -17.91 3.40
CA GLN A 51 -16.32 -17.26 4.07
C GLN A 51 -15.12 -17.00 3.15
N MET A 52 -15.28 -17.21 1.84
CA MET A 52 -14.23 -17.03 0.85
C MET A 52 -14.77 -16.29 -0.36
N MET A 53 -14.02 -15.30 -0.83
CA MET A 53 -14.32 -14.52 -2.02
C MET A 53 -13.07 -14.41 -2.90
N ALA A 54 -13.25 -14.08 -4.17
CA ALA A 54 -12.14 -13.91 -5.11
C ALA A 54 -12.06 -12.45 -5.58
N GLY A 55 -10.86 -11.87 -5.50
CA GLY A 55 -10.54 -10.52 -5.98
C GLY A 55 -9.72 -10.56 -7.28
N TYR A 56 -10.02 -9.62 -8.17
CA TYR A 56 -9.46 -9.53 -9.51
C TYR A 56 -9.10 -8.06 -9.82
N VAL A 57 -7.99 -7.84 -10.49
CA VAL A 57 -7.47 -6.52 -10.85
C VAL A 57 -6.35 -6.66 -11.88
N THR A 58 -6.23 -5.70 -12.79
CA THR A 58 -5.01 -5.55 -13.60
C THR A 58 -4.11 -4.50 -12.95
N ILE A 59 -2.87 -4.88 -12.66
CA ILE A 59 -1.87 -4.03 -12.02
C ILE A 59 -0.81 -3.68 -13.05
N GLN A 60 -0.67 -2.41 -13.39
CA GLN A 60 0.37 -1.92 -14.30
C GLN A 60 1.51 -1.30 -13.50
N ASN A 61 2.74 -1.67 -13.84
CA ASN A 61 3.95 -1.10 -13.27
C ASN A 61 4.54 -0.05 -14.20
N ASN A 62 4.23 1.22 -13.95
CA ASN A 62 4.75 2.34 -14.76
C ASN A 62 6.11 2.84 -14.28
N ASN A 63 6.81 2.07 -13.44
CA ASN A 63 8.16 2.38 -13.00
C ASN A 63 9.19 1.77 -13.98
N GLU A 64 10.40 2.33 -13.94
CA GLU A 64 11.57 1.83 -14.68
C GLU A 64 12.21 0.58 -14.03
N LYS A 65 11.67 0.12 -12.91
CA LYS A 65 12.17 -1.03 -12.15
C LYS A 65 11.07 -2.05 -11.91
N ASP A 66 11.47 -3.31 -11.83
CA ASP A 66 10.58 -4.39 -11.43
C ASP A 66 10.04 -4.14 -10.02
N ILE A 67 8.76 -4.44 -9.84
CA ILE A 67 8.08 -4.43 -8.54
C ILE A 67 7.72 -5.85 -8.18
N VAL A 68 7.78 -6.18 -6.89
CA VAL A 68 7.33 -7.48 -6.39
C VAL A 68 6.34 -7.24 -5.28
N ILE A 69 5.13 -7.75 -5.45
CA ILE A 69 4.11 -7.80 -4.39
C ILE A 69 4.41 -9.01 -3.51
N LEU A 70 4.49 -8.81 -2.20
CA LEU A 70 4.73 -9.88 -1.23
C LEU A 70 3.45 -10.34 -0.53
N SER A 71 2.51 -9.43 -0.29
CA SER A 71 1.25 -9.75 0.36
C SER A 71 0.19 -8.69 0.07
N ALA A 72 -1.05 -9.03 0.38
CA ALA A 72 -2.18 -8.11 0.38
C ALA A 72 -2.88 -8.16 1.76
N ALA A 73 -3.49 -7.06 2.17
CA ALA A 73 -4.25 -6.96 3.42
C ALA A 73 -5.46 -6.04 3.24
N SER A 74 -6.45 -6.18 4.12
CA SER A 74 -7.61 -5.30 4.19
C SER A 74 -8.19 -5.32 5.60
N GLU A 75 -8.78 -4.22 6.04
CA GLU A 75 -9.56 -4.17 7.29
C GLU A 75 -10.85 -5.01 7.21
N THR A 76 -11.30 -5.34 6.00
CA THR A 76 -12.56 -6.05 5.76
C THR A 76 -12.40 -7.58 5.79
N PHE A 77 -11.19 -8.11 5.61
CA PHE A 77 -10.93 -9.55 5.55
C PHE A 77 -9.88 -9.92 6.59
N MET A 78 -10.05 -11.08 7.24
CA MET A 78 -9.05 -11.53 8.22
C MET A 78 -7.73 -11.94 7.55
N ASP A 79 -7.81 -12.46 6.33
CA ASP A 79 -6.63 -12.87 5.56
C ASP A 79 -6.85 -12.73 4.06
N ILE A 80 -5.76 -12.45 3.34
CA ILE A 80 -5.75 -12.36 1.87
C ILE A 80 -4.54 -13.11 1.34
N GLU A 81 -4.80 -14.13 0.54
CA GLU A 81 -3.77 -14.91 -0.12
C GLU A 81 -3.72 -14.62 -1.62
N MET A 82 -2.52 -14.71 -2.20
CA MET A 82 -2.31 -14.61 -3.65
C MET A 82 -2.25 -16.01 -4.24
N HIS A 83 -3.11 -16.33 -5.20
CA HIS A 83 -3.23 -17.67 -5.76
C HIS A 83 -3.13 -17.63 -7.28
N LYS A 84 -2.73 -18.74 -7.88
CA LYS A 84 -2.78 -19.00 -9.32
C LYS A 84 -3.62 -20.25 -9.56
N THR A 85 -4.61 -20.16 -10.43
CA THR A 85 -5.31 -21.35 -10.90
C THR A 85 -4.45 -22.06 -11.94
N GLU A 86 -4.16 -23.33 -11.71
CA GLU A 86 -3.46 -24.20 -12.64
C GLU A 86 -4.35 -25.39 -12.99
N VAL A 87 -4.40 -25.77 -14.26
CA VAL A 87 -5.14 -26.94 -14.73
C VAL A 87 -4.15 -28.05 -15.03
N THR A 88 -4.23 -29.15 -14.29
CA THR A 88 -3.42 -30.34 -14.50
C THR A 88 -4.36 -31.53 -14.67
N ASP A 89 -4.21 -32.27 -15.76
CA ASP A 89 -5.00 -33.48 -16.04
C ASP A 89 -6.52 -33.28 -15.88
N SER A 90 -7.04 -32.20 -16.46
CA SER A 90 -8.46 -31.78 -16.38
C SER A 90 -8.96 -31.37 -14.99
N THR A 91 -8.07 -31.27 -13.99
CA THR A 91 -8.39 -30.80 -12.65
C THR A 91 -7.83 -29.40 -12.43
N ALA A 92 -8.69 -28.44 -12.08
CA ALA A 92 -8.25 -27.12 -11.66
C ALA A 92 -7.79 -27.17 -10.19
N ARG A 93 -6.61 -26.62 -9.91
CA ARG A 93 -6.05 -26.44 -8.57
C ARG A 93 -5.70 -24.98 -8.36
N MET A 94 -5.87 -24.49 -7.14
CA MET A 94 -5.42 -23.15 -6.74
C MET A 94 -4.10 -23.31 -5.99
N VAL A 95 -3.04 -22.73 -6.53
CA VAL A 95 -1.69 -22.79 -6.00
C VAL A 95 -1.34 -21.44 -5.38
N LYS A 96 -1.12 -21.42 -4.07
CA LYS A 96 -0.67 -20.22 -3.35
C LYS A 96 0.66 -19.71 -3.90
N GLN A 97 0.78 -18.40 -4.01
CA GLN A 97 1.95 -17.67 -4.48
C GLN A 97 2.50 -16.84 -3.33
N GLU A 98 3.79 -16.99 -3.04
CA GLU A 98 4.48 -16.23 -1.99
C GLU A 98 4.84 -14.81 -2.43
N ASN A 99 4.85 -14.56 -3.75
CA ASN A 99 5.07 -13.24 -4.32
C ASN A 99 4.55 -13.17 -5.75
N LEU A 100 4.29 -11.95 -6.22
CA LEU A 100 3.90 -11.67 -7.60
C LEU A 100 4.84 -10.60 -8.18
N PRO A 101 5.79 -10.98 -9.05
CA PRO A 101 6.63 -10.02 -9.75
C PRO A 101 5.88 -9.33 -10.88
N ILE A 102 6.12 -8.03 -11.05
CA ILE A 102 5.60 -7.19 -12.13
C ILE A 102 6.79 -6.49 -12.79
N PRO A 103 7.16 -6.86 -14.02
CA PRO A 103 8.29 -6.25 -14.73
C PRO A 103 8.16 -4.73 -14.86
N ALA A 104 9.28 -4.02 -14.98
CA ALA A 104 9.31 -2.60 -15.34
C ALA A 104 8.53 -2.33 -16.63
N GLY A 105 7.62 -1.35 -16.62
CA GLY A 105 6.73 -1.05 -17.75
C GLY A 105 5.74 -2.17 -18.09
N GLY A 106 5.68 -3.23 -17.29
CA GLY A 106 4.85 -4.41 -17.50
C GLY A 106 3.52 -4.34 -16.75
N SER A 107 2.76 -5.44 -16.84
CA SER A 107 1.52 -5.60 -16.11
C SER A 107 1.36 -7.01 -15.56
N LEU A 108 0.53 -7.13 -14.53
CA LEU A 108 0.10 -8.38 -13.94
C LEU A 108 -1.43 -8.40 -13.91
N GLU A 109 -2.02 -9.41 -14.52
CA GLU A 109 -3.46 -9.59 -14.57
C GLU A 109 -3.91 -10.63 -13.55
N LEU A 110 -4.78 -10.21 -12.63
CA LEU A 110 -5.50 -11.10 -11.74
C LEU A 110 -6.93 -11.27 -12.29
N SER A 111 -7.19 -12.38 -12.96
CA SER A 111 -8.46 -12.67 -13.64
C SER A 111 -8.96 -14.10 -13.41
N PRO A 112 -10.26 -14.37 -13.62
CA PRO A 112 -10.83 -15.70 -13.39
C PRO A 112 -10.13 -16.79 -14.20
N GLY A 113 -9.61 -17.81 -13.50
CA GLY A 113 -8.87 -18.91 -14.12
C GLY A 113 -7.36 -18.67 -14.25
N GLY A 114 -6.86 -17.50 -13.84
CA GLY A 114 -5.44 -17.18 -13.74
C GLY A 114 -5.04 -16.83 -12.30
N TYR A 115 -4.27 -15.75 -12.14
CA TYR A 115 -3.96 -15.20 -10.82
C TYR A 115 -5.20 -14.56 -10.19
N HIS A 116 -5.31 -14.64 -8.86
CA HIS A 116 -6.40 -14.01 -8.12
C HIS A 116 -6.03 -13.82 -6.66
N LEU A 117 -6.74 -12.92 -5.99
CA LEU A 117 -6.71 -12.80 -4.54
C LEU A 117 -7.78 -13.71 -3.95
N MET A 118 -7.39 -14.58 -3.03
CA MET A 118 -8.32 -15.34 -2.19
C MET A 118 -8.55 -14.54 -0.91
N LEU A 119 -9.74 -13.99 -0.76
CA LEU A 119 -10.14 -13.11 0.35
C LEU A 119 -10.91 -13.95 1.37
N MET A 120 -10.37 -14.10 2.57
CA MET A 120 -10.88 -15.04 3.57
C MET A 120 -11.51 -14.33 4.76
N MET A 121 -12.59 -14.92 5.26
CA MET A 121 -13.31 -14.51 6.46
C MET A 121 -13.62 -13.00 6.47
N PRO A 122 -14.55 -12.53 5.62
CA PRO A 122 -15.00 -11.16 5.67
C PRO A 122 -15.56 -10.83 7.06
N SER A 123 -15.12 -9.72 7.65
CA SER A 123 -15.56 -9.26 8.97
C SER A 123 -17.01 -8.79 8.98
N THR A 124 -17.54 -8.40 7.81
CA THR A 124 -18.93 -8.01 7.61
C THR A 124 -19.48 -8.60 6.31
N PRO A 125 -20.80 -8.87 6.21
CA PRO A 125 -21.40 -9.33 4.97
C PRO A 125 -21.28 -8.28 3.87
N LEU A 126 -20.60 -8.64 2.76
CA LEU A 126 -20.45 -7.79 1.59
C LEU A 126 -21.60 -8.00 0.59
N LYS A 127 -22.06 -6.90 -0.01
CA LYS A 127 -23.13 -6.85 -1.02
C LYS A 127 -22.59 -6.24 -2.31
N ILE A 128 -23.28 -6.51 -3.42
CA ILE A 128 -22.99 -5.87 -4.71
C ILE A 128 -22.99 -4.35 -4.54
N GLY A 129 -21.94 -3.71 -5.05
CA GLY A 129 -21.76 -2.26 -4.99
C GLY A 129 -20.86 -1.79 -3.85
N ASP A 130 -20.64 -2.63 -2.84
CA ASP A 130 -19.72 -2.31 -1.75
C ASP A 130 -18.30 -2.12 -2.27
N LYS A 131 -17.53 -1.32 -1.55
CA LYS A 131 -16.13 -1.04 -1.84
C LYS A 131 -15.27 -1.56 -0.71
N VAL A 132 -14.20 -2.26 -1.07
CA VAL A 132 -13.20 -2.76 -0.13
C VAL A 132 -11.84 -2.23 -0.50
N LYS A 133 -11.18 -1.54 0.42
CA LYS A 133 -9.79 -1.14 0.24
C LYS A 133 -8.88 -2.34 0.48
N ILE A 134 -7.96 -2.59 -0.46
CA ILE A 134 -6.91 -3.59 -0.34
C ILE A 134 -5.56 -2.89 -0.43
N ASP A 135 -4.69 -3.22 0.52
CA ASP A 135 -3.33 -2.71 0.65
C ASP A 135 -2.33 -3.81 0.25
N PHE A 136 -1.51 -3.54 -0.77
CA PHE A 136 -0.45 -4.42 -1.25
C PHE A 136 0.89 -4.02 -0.63
N THR A 137 1.56 -4.96 0.02
CA THR A 137 2.93 -4.77 0.52
C THR A 137 3.93 -5.13 -0.56
N LEU A 138 4.80 -4.19 -0.89
CA LEU A 138 5.83 -4.36 -1.91
C LEU A 138 7.16 -4.78 -1.26
N LYS A 139 8.02 -5.44 -2.04
CA LYS A 139 9.32 -5.92 -1.57
C LYS A 139 10.28 -4.81 -1.11
N ASP A 140 10.08 -3.57 -1.55
CA ASP A 140 10.85 -2.41 -1.09
C ASP A 140 10.38 -1.85 0.26
N GLY A 141 9.38 -2.47 0.88
CA GLY A 141 8.79 -2.07 2.15
C GLY A 141 7.69 -1.01 2.03
N SER A 142 7.39 -0.54 0.82
CA SER A 142 6.27 0.38 0.60
C SER A 142 4.93 -0.35 0.50
N THR A 143 3.86 0.40 0.69
CA THR A 143 2.48 -0.09 0.55
C THR A 143 1.78 0.67 -0.56
N SER A 144 1.02 -0.04 -1.39
CA SER A 144 0.20 0.53 -2.45
C SER A 144 -1.23 0.05 -2.30
N SER A 145 -2.20 0.95 -2.41
CA SER A 145 -3.60 0.67 -2.08
C SER A 145 -4.51 0.85 -3.27
N THR A 146 -5.58 0.06 -3.35
CA THR A 146 -6.67 0.29 -4.32
C THR A 146 -8.03 -0.15 -3.75
N GLU A 147 -9.11 0.45 -4.26
CA GLU A 147 -10.47 0.08 -3.92
C GLU A 147 -10.99 -0.97 -4.90
N PHE A 148 -11.46 -2.10 -4.38
CA PHE A 148 -12.16 -3.12 -5.13
C PHE A 148 -13.65 -2.97 -4.97
N LYS A 149 -14.40 -3.01 -6.07
CA LYS A 149 -15.87 -3.01 -6.04
C LYS A 149 -16.43 -4.43 -6.06
N VAL A 150 -17.36 -4.73 -5.17
CA VAL A 150 -18.06 -6.03 -5.18
C VAL A 150 -19.05 -6.06 -6.34
N LEU A 151 -18.90 -7.02 -7.24
CA LEU A 151 -19.73 -7.18 -8.43
C LEU A 151 -20.22 -8.62 -8.54
N LYS A 152 -21.40 -8.78 -9.17
CA LYS A 152 -21.83 -10.08 -9.66
C LYS A 152 -20.83 -10.54 -10.72
N SER A 153 -20.44 -11.82 -10.70
CA SER A 153 -19.58 -12.38 -11.75
C SER A 153 -20.18 -12.03 -13.11
N PRO A 154 -19.40 -11.43 -14.05
CA PRO A 154 -19.86 -11.34 -15.42
C PRO A 154 -20.12 -12.78 -15.87
N GLY A 155 -21.36 -13.06 -16.27
CA GLY A 155 -21.73 -14.40 -16.73
C GLY A 155 -20.86 -14.78 -17.92
N LYS A 156 -20.49 -16.05 -18.04
CA LYS A 156 -20.12 -16.57 -19.35
C LYS A 156 -21.40 -16.54 -20.20
N HIS A 157 -21.46 -15.63 -21.16
CA HIS A 157 -22.50 -15.67 -22.20
C HIS A 157 -22.38 -16.97 -23.00
#